data_AF-A0A520A2D3-F1
#
_entry.id   AF-A0A520A2D3-F1
#
_cell.length_a   1.000
_cell.length_b   1.000
_cell.length_c   1.000
_cell.angle_alpha   90.00
_cell.angle_beta   90.00
_cell.angle_gamma   90.00
#
_symmetry.space_group_name_H-M   'P 1'
#
loop_
_entity.id
_entity.type
_entity.pdbx_description
1 polymer ?
#
loop_
_entity_poly.entity_id
_entity_poly.type
_entity_poly.pdbx_seq_one_letter_code
_entity_poly.pdbx_strand_id
1 'polypeptide(L)'
;MAVRLLAALMLGFACISYVQLRRLRRTGALLAASNSKLHDKNKKLQTLNEKQQLNRKLQKLNRGLNEANHLQEEYIGYYFNNTARYIDKLEGLKKNLGNLLSTKQVATAQRLVEEIDIKSERTDLFKGFNTLFVQLFPNFVTEFNALFTEADRIHLAETQLLNTELRIFALIRLRITDSEQISRILGYPIHTVYAYKTRIKNRSFLPNEAFEARALAIQAN
;
A
#
# COMPACT_ATOMS: atom_id res chain seq x y z
N MET A 1 3.13 -42.95 89.23
CA MET A 1 4.18 -42.12 88.59
C MET A 1 4.14 -42.23 87.07
N ALA A 2 4.29 -43.42 86.48
CA ALA A 2 4.34 -43.62 85.01
C ALA A 2 3.12 -43.06 84.23
N VAL A 3 1.89 -43.29 84.71
CA VAL A 3 0.66 -42.82 84.04
C VAL A 3 0.59 -41.29 83.93
N ARG A 4 1.04 -40.56 84.96
CA ARG A 4 1.07 -39.09 84.96
C ARG A 4 2.12 -38.54 83.97
N LEU A 5 3.24 -39.24 83.84
CA LEU A 5 4.33 -38.89 82.94
C LEU A 5 3.93 -39.13 81.46
N LEU A 6 3.23 -40.23 81.21
CA LEU A 6 2.65 -40.54 79.89
C LEU A 6 1.57 -39.51 79.49
N ALA A 7 0.70 -39.14 80.43
CA ALA A 7 -0.32 -38.12 80.21
C ALA A 7 0.28 -36.73 79.92
N ALA A 8 1.35 -36.35 80.62
CA ALA A 8 2.05 -35.09 80.36
C ALA A 8 2.71 -35.06 78.96
N LEU A 9 3.31 -36.17 78.52
CA LEU A 9 3.87 -36.31 77.18
C LEU A 9 2.78 -36.24 76.09
N MET A 10 1.64 -36.91 76.29
CA MET A 10 0.49 -36.85 75.37
C MET A 10 -0.05 -35.42 75.22
N LEU A 11 -0.18 -34.68 76.33
CA LEU A 11 -0.60 -33.28 76.31
C LEU A 11 0.42 -32.37 75.61
N GLY A 12 1.71 -32.59 75.82
CA GLY A 12 2.77 -31.89 75.11
C GLY A 12 2.72 -32.14 73.60
N PHE A 13 2.55 -33.39 73.18
CA PHE A 13 2.44 -33.76 71.77
C PHE A 13 1.16 -33.20 71.13
N ALA A 14 0.03 -33.24 71.83
CA ALA A 14 -1.23 -32.63 71.38
C ALA A 14 -1.11 -31.10 71.23
N CYS A 15 -0.40 -30.43 72.14
CA CYS A 15 -0.12 -29.00 72.04
C CYS A 15 0.76 -28.69 70.81
N ILE A 16 1.82 -29.46 70.60
CA ILE A 16 2.72 -29.30 69.45
C ILE A 16 1.98 -29.54 68.13
N SER A 17 1.20 -30.62 68.01
CA SER A 17 0.43 -30.92 66.80
C SER A 17 -0.62 -29.85 66.52
N TYR A 18 -1.28 -29.32 67.55
CA TYR A 18 -2.20 -28.21 67.43
C TYR A 18 -1.53 -26.93 66.91
N VAL A 19 -0.34 -26.59 67.44
CA VAL A 19 0.44 -25.44 66.98
C VAL A 19 0.93 -25.64 65.54
N GLN A 20 1.40 -26.84 65.19
CA GLN A 20 1.83 -27.17 63.83
C GLN A 20 0.67 -27.07 62.83
N LEU A 21 -0.52 -27.59 63.16
CA LEU A 21 -1.71 -27.49 62.32
C LEU A 21 -2.17 -26.03 62.17
N ARG A 22 -2.13 -25.23 63.24
CA ARG A 22 -2.41 -23.78 63.16
C ARG A 22 -1.41 -23.05 62.27
N ARG A 23 -0.12 -23.38 62.35
CA ARG A 23 0.92 -22.83 61.45
C ARG A 23 0.65 -23.22 60.00
N LEU A 24 0.38 -24.49 59.72
CA LEU A 24 0.12 -25.00 58.37
C LEU A 24 -1.09 -24.30 57.71
N ARG A 25 -2.18 -24.09 58.46
CA ARG A 25 -3.37 -23.37 57.98
C ARG A 25 -3.06 -21.90 57.66
N ARG A 26 -2.27 -21.22 58.50
CA ARG A 26 -1.84 -19.83 58.23
C ARG A 26 -0.95 -19.73 57.00
N THR A 27 0.02 -20.63 56.85
CA THR A 27 0.89 -20.68 55.67
C THR A 27 0.09 -21.00 54.41
N GLY A 28 -0.88 -21.94 54.48
CA GLY A 28 -1.78 -22.25 53.38
C GLY A 28 -2.64 -21.06 52.96
N ALA A 29 -3.20 -20.32 53.92
CA ALA A 29 -3.97 -19.10 53.64
C ALA A 29 -3.12 -17.99 53.02
N LEU A 30 -1.88 -17.79 53.50
CA LEU A 30 -0.94 -16.83 52.92
C LEU A 30 -0.54 -17.22 51.49
N LEU A 31 -0.29 -18.51 51.25
CA LEU A 31 0.07 -19.02 49.92
C LEU A 31 -1.10 -18.86 48.94
N ALA A 32 -2.34 -19.15 49.36
CA ALA A 32 -3.53 -18.94 48.55
C ALA A 32 -3.72 -17.45 48.19
N ALA A 33 -3.56 -16.56 49.16
CA ALA A 33 -3.62 -15.11 48.91
C ALA A 33 -2.51 -14.63 47.96
N SER A 34 -1.29 -15.15 48.12
CA SER A 34 -0.16 -14.85 47.23
C SER A 34 -0.40 -15.34 45.80
N ASN A 35 -0.91 -16.56 45.64
CA ASN A 35 -1.26 -17.13 44.34
C ASN A 35 -2.37 -16.34 43.65
N SER A 36 -3.41 -15.91 44.39
CA SER A 36 -4.45 -15.03 43.85
C SER A 36 -3.86 -13.70 43.36
N LYS A 37 -2.99 -13.07 44.16
CA LYS A 37 -2.33 -11.81 43.78
C LYS A 37 -1.42 -11.97 42.56
N LEU A 38 -0.72 -13.10 42.43
CA LEU A 38 0.06 -13.44 41.25
C LEU A 38 -0.83 -13.63 40.03
N HIS A 39 -1.98 -14.31 40.18
CA HIS A 39 -2.95 -14.49 39.12
C HIS A 39 -3.49 -13.14 38.60
N ASP A 40 -3.86 -12.23 39.51
CA ASP A 40 -4.33 -10.88 39.15
C ASP A 40 -3.24 -10.07 38.42
N LYS A 41 -1.99 -10.15 38.89
CA LYS A 41 -0.85 -9.52 38.22
C LYS A 41 -0.63 -10.10 36.82
N ASN A 42 -0.68 -11.43 36.67
CA ASN A 42 -0.53 -12.09 35.38
C ASN A 42 -1.65 -11.68 34.42
N LYS A 43 -2.91 -11.63 34.88
CA LYS A 43 -4.03 -11.14 34.07
C LYS A 43 -3.83 -9.70 33.63
N LYS A 44 -3.39 -8.82 34.54
CA LYS A 44 -3.08 -7.42 34.21
C LYS A 44 -1.95 -7.30 33.20
N LEU A 45 -0.88 -8.10 33.33
CA LEU A 45 0.23 -8.15 32.37
C LEU A 45 -0.24 -8.62 30.99
N GLN A 46 -1.10 -9.64 30.93
CA GLN A 46 -1.67 -10.11 29.67
C GLN A 46 -2.50 -9.02 28.98
N THR A 47 -3.38 -8.33 29.70
CA THR A 47 -4.15 -7.21 29.15
C THR A 47 -3.24 -6.05 28.70
N LEU A 48 -2.16 -5.77 29.42
CA LEU A 48 -1.18 -4.75 29.01
C LEU A 48 -0.46 -5.16 27.73
N ASN A 49 -0.06 -6.43 27.59
CA ASN A 49 0.57 -6.95 26.39
C ASN A 49 -0.37 -6.86 25.18
N GLU A 50 -1.64 -7.24 25.33
CA GLU A 50 -2.66 -7.11 24.28
C GLU A 50 -2.85 -5.65 23.85
N LYS A 51 -2.96 -4.72 24.81
CA LYS A 51 -3.03 -3.29 24.53
C LYS A 51 -1.79 -2.78 23.81
N GLN A 52 -0.60 -3.24 24.20
CA GLN A 52 0.65 -2.86 23.55
C GLN A 52 0.71 -3.38 22.11
N GLN A 53 0.26 -4.61 21.85
CA GLN A 53 0.15 -5.15 20.49
C GLN A 53 -0.84 -4.33 19.64
N LEU A 54 -2.00 -3.96 20.18
CA LEU A 54 -2.97 -3.12 19.49
C LEU A 54 -2.40 -1.73 19.18
N ASN A 55 -1.71 -1.12 20.14
CA ASN A 55 -1.05 0.18 19.96
C ASN A 55 0.00 0.11 18.83
N ARG A 56 0.84 -0.95 18.80
CA ARG A 56 1.79 -1.17 17.71
C ARG A 56 1.09 -1.29 16.35
N LYS A 57 -0.03 -2.01 16.27
CA LYS A 57 -0.83 -2.10 15.04
C LYS A 57 -1.38 -0.74 14.60
N LEU A 58 -1.93 0.04 15.53
CA LEU A 58 -2.43 1.40 15.27
C LEU A 58 -1.32 2.33 14.79
N GLN A 59 -0.13 2.28 15.43
CA GLN A 59 1.02 3.06 14.98
C GLN A 59 1.50 2.67 13.57
N LYS A 60 1.40 1.39 13.19
CA LYS A 60 1.72 0.94 11.84
C LYS A 60 0.71 1.46 10.82
N LEU A 61 -0.59 1.37 11.14
CA LEU A 61 -1.67 1.90 10.31
C LEU A 61 -1.57 3.42 10.13
N ASN A 62 -1.36 4.16 11.22
CA ASN A 62 -1.20 5.61 11.15
C ASN A 62 0.03 6.03 10.33
N ARG A 63 1.14 5.28 10.43
CA ARG A 63 2.32 5.53 9.57
C ARG A 63 2.00 5.32 8.11
N GLY A 64 1.39 4.19 7.74
CA GLY A 64 0.99 3.93 6.36
C GLY A 64 -0.01 4.97 5.82
N LEU A 65 -0.98 5.40 6.65
CA LEU A 65 -1.91 6.46 6.26
C LEU A 65 -1.21 7.80 6.03
N ASN A 66 -0.24 8.15 6.87
CA ASN A 66 0.53 9.39 6.71
C ASN A 66 1.43 9.36 5.48
N GLU A 67 2.05 8.20 5.20
CA GLU A 67 2.81 7.96 3.97
C GLU A 67 1.92 8.10 2.72
N ALA A 68 0.73 7.51 2.74
CA ALA A 68 -0.26 7.64 1.67
C ALA A 68 -0.72 9.10 1.48
N ASN A 69 -0.94 9.85 2.56
CA ASN A 69 -1.31 11.27 2.49
C ASN A 69 -0.18 12.10 1.87
N HIS A 70 1.07 11.90 2.30
CA HIS A 70 2.23 12.59 1.74
C HIS A 70 2.35 12.34 0.23
N LEU A 71 2.12 11.10 -0.20
CA LEU A 71 2.15 10.73 -1.61
C LEU A 71 1.02 11.40 -2.42
N GLN A 72 -0.17 11.53 -1.84
CA GLN A 72 -1.27 12.31 -2.44
C GLN A 72 -0.92 13.79 -2.56
N GLU A 73 -0.27 14.38 -1.55
CA GLU A 73 0.19 15.78 -1.58
C GLU A 73 1.24 15.99 -2.69
N GLU A 74 2.22 15.09 -2.81
CA GLU A 74 3.22 15.11 -3.89
C GLU A 74 2.57 15.00 -5.27
N TYR A 75 1.56 14.12 -5.41
CA TYR A 75 0.78 14.00 -6.64
C TYR A 75 0.04 15.30 -6.99
N ILE A 76 -0.62 15.95 -6.02
CA ILE A 76 -1.32 17.21 -6.23
C ILE A 76 -0.31 18.30 -6.66
N GLY A 77 0.84 18.39 -5.98
CA GLY A 77 1.91 19.31 -6.35
C GLY A 77 2.42 19.07 -7.76
N TYR A 78 2.67 17.82 -8.12
CA TYR A 78 3.07 17.44 -9.47
C TYR A 78 2.01 17.81 -10.52
N TYR A 79 0.74 17.53 -10.25
CA TYR A 79 -0.38 17.86 -11.14
C TYR A 79 -0.44 19.36 -11.44
N PHE A 80 -0.37 20.20 -10.41
CA PHE A 80 -0.39 21.66 -10.59
C PHE A 80 0.85 22.16 -11.32
N ASN A 81 2.04 21.66 -10.97
CA ASN A 81 3.27 22.02 -11.67
C ASN A 81 3.23 21.65 -13.14
N ASN A 82 2.72 20.47 -13.50
CA ASN A 82 2.55 20.07 -14.90
C ASN A 82 1.53 20.92 -15.63
N THR A 83 0.39 21.21 -14.99
CA THR A 83 -0.67 22.02 -15.57
C THR A 83 -0.20 23.46 -15.80
N ALA A 84 0.53 24.05 -14.85
CA ALA A 84 1.13 25.37 -14.99
C ALA A 84 2.10 25.43 -16.19
N ARG A 85 3.04 24.48 -16.30
CA ARG A 85 3.95 24.42 -17.46
C ARG A 85 3.22 24.28 -18.79
N TYR A 86 2.11 23.54 -18.82
CA TYR A 86 1.30 23.41 -20.03
C TYR A 86 0.55 24.70 -20.37
N ILE A 87 0.03 25.41 -19.36
CA ILE A 87 -0.56 26.76 -19.53
C ILE A 87 0.48 27.73 -20.09
N ASP A 88 1.69 27.75 -19.54
CA ASP A 88 2.78 28.62 -20.01
C ASP A 88 3.12 28.34 -21.48
N LYS A 89 3.16 27.04 -21.86
CA LYS A 89 3.40 26.62 -23.24
C LYS A 89 2.28 27.08 -24.19
N LEU A 90 1.02 26.94 -23.77
CA LEU A 90 -0.13 27.42 -24.53
C LEU A 90 -0.14 28.95 -24.65
N GLU A 91 0.22 29.68 -23.59
CA GLU A 91 0.32 31.12 -23.62
C GLU A 91 1.42 31.59 -24.56
N GLY A 92 2.60 30.94 -24.53
CA GLY A 92 3.69 31.18 -25.47
C GLY A 92 3.26 30.97 -26.93
N LEU A 93 2.59 29.85 -27.21
CA LEU A 93 2.06 29.55 -28.54
C LEU A 93 1.03 30.60 -28.99
N LYS A 94 0.07 30.94 -28.11
CA LYS A 94 -0.97 31.95 -28.38
C LYS A 94 -0.35 33.32 -28.70
N LYS A 95 0.63 33.76 -27.90
CA LYS A 95 1.32 35.03 -28.09
C LYS A 95 2.09 35.07 -29.41
N ASN A 96 2.83 34.01 -29.72
CA ASN A 96 3.61 33.92 -30.96
C ASN A 96 2.70 33.92 -32.19
N LEU A 97 1.64 33.10 -32.20
CA LEU A 97 0.65 33.10 -33.28
C LEU A 97 -0.06 34.45 -33.40
N GLY A 98 -0.46 35.07 -32.29
CA GLY A 98 -1.10 36.38 -32.28
C GLY A 98 -0.23 37.46 -32.93
N ASN A 99 1.07 37.47 -32.63
CA ASN A 99 2.03 38.41 -33.23
C ASN A 99 2.25 38.17 -34.73
N LEU A 100 2.36 36.90 -35.15
CA LEU A 100 2.54 36.56 -36.56
C LEU A 100 1.29 36.91 -37.39
N LEU A 101 0.09 36.66 -36.84
CA LEU A 101 -1.16 36.99 -37.51
C LEU A 101 -1.39 38.50 -37.59
N SER A 102 -1.12 39.26 -36.52
CA SER A 102 -1.28 40.72 -36.51
C SER A 102 -0.32 41.44 -37.48
N THR A 103 0.87 40.85 -37.71
CA THR A 103 1.86 41.34 -38.68
C THR A 103 1.68 40.75 -40.09
N LYS A 104 0.56 40.06 -40.37
CA LYS A 104 0.23 39.43 -41.66
C LYS A 104 1.24 38.36 -42.14
N GLN A 105 2.04 37.79 -41.24
CA GLN A 105 3.02 36.74 -41.54
C GLN A 105 2.39 35.33 -41.54
N VAL A 106 1.37 35.12 -42.39
CA VAL A 106 0.56 33.89 -42.40
C VAL A 106 1.38 32.64 -42.71
N ALA A 107 2.31 32.71 -43.68
CA ALA A 107 3.17 31.57 -44.04
C ALA A 107 4.11 31.14 -42.92
N THR A 108 4.52 32.07 -42.05
CA THR A 108 5.33 31.75 -40.86
C THR A 108 4.45 31.17 -39.75
N ALA A 109 3.24 31.67 -39.57
CA ALA A 109 2.27 31.10 -38.63
C ALA A 109 1.90 29.65 -38.99
N GLN A 110 1.73 29.34 -40.28
CA GLN A 110 1.51 27.97 -40.75
C GLN A 110 2.69 27.04 -40.40
N ARG A 111 3.92 27.47 -40.70
CA ARG A 111 5.13 26.71 -40.33
C ARG A 111 5.23 26.44 -38.83
N LEU A 112 4.93 27.44 -37.99
CA LEU A 112 4.92 27.26 -36.54
C LEU A 112 3.94 26.17 -36.08
N VAL A 113 2.75 26.08 -36.70
CA VAL A 113 1.77 25.03 -36.39
C VAL A 113 2.27 23.66 -36.85
N GLU A 114 2.88 23.58 -38.03
CA GLU A 114 3.46 22.35 -38.58
C GLU A 114 4.65 21.82 -37.76
N GLU A 115 5.40 22.70 -37.11
CA GLU A 115 6.52 22.36 -36.22
C GLU A 115 6.08 21.76 -34.86
N ILE A 116 4.78 21.79 -34.52
CA ILE A 116 4.27 21.20 -33.28
C ILE A 116 4.32 19.67 -33.36
N ASP A 117 5.30 19.07 -32.69
CA ASP A 117 5.43 17.61 -32.60
C ASP A 117 4.57 17.01 -31.48
N ILE A 118 3.35 16.63 -31.84
CA ILE A 118 2.41 15.94 -30.95
C ILE A 118 2.95 14.59 -30.44
N LYS A 119 3.84 13.91 -31.19
CA LYS A 119 4.45 12.66 -30.72
C LYS A 119 5.44 12.92 -29.59
N SER A 120 6.19 14.02 -29.67
CA SER A 120 7.06 14.47 -28.58
C SER A 120 6.25 14.80 -27.32
N GLU A 121 5.17 15.59 -27.44
CA GLU A 121 4.29 15.91 -26.30
C GLU A 121 3.76 14.65 -25.61
N ARG A 122 3.36 13.66 -26.42
CA ARG A 122 2.85 12.38 -25.92
C ARG A 122 3.94 11.55 -25.25
N THR A 123 5.17 11.63 -25.75
CA THR A 123 6.33 10.96 -25.12
C THR A 123 6.62 11.57 -23.75
N ASP A 124 6.51 12.88 -23.61
CA ASP A 124 6.70 13.55 -22.31
C ASP A 124 5.55 13.25 -21.34
N LEU A 125 4.31 13.16 -21.83
CA LEU A 125 3.19 12.62 -21.06
C LEU A 125 3.50 11.22 -20.52
N PHE A 126 4.05 10.32 -21.34
CA PHE A 126 4.40 8.96 -20.91
C PHE A 126 5.53 8.93 -19.89
N LYS A 127 6.53 9.80 -20.01
CA LYS A 127 7.60 9.91 -18.99
C LYS A 127 6.99 10.32 -17.65
N GLY A 128 6.16 11.36 -17.65
CA GLY A 128 5.48 11.83 -16.44
C GLY A 128 4.59 10.76 -15.81
N PHE A 129 3.74 10.13 -16.63
CA PHE A 129 2.87 9.04 -16.19
C PHE A 129 3.66 7.87 -15.62
N ASN A 130 4.65 7.36 -16.35
CA ASN A 130 5.42 6.19 -15.95
C ASN A 130 6.15 6.43 -14.61
N THR A 131 6.78 7.60 -14.45
CA THR A 131 7.50 7.95 -13.21
C THR A 131 6.55 8.00 -12.02
N LEU A 132 5.47 8.76 -12.12
CA LEU A 132 4.49 8.87 -11.04
C LEU A 132 3.87 7.52 -10.71
N PHE A 133 3.49 6.75 -11.74
CA PHE A 133 2.80 5.49 -11.54
C PHE A 133 3.67 4.49 -10.77
N VAL A 134 4.97 4.39 -11.09
CA VAL A 134 5.89 3.51 -10.38
C VAL A 134 6.14 3.99 -8.94
N GLN A 135 6.14 5.30 -8.68
CA GLN A 135 6.20 5.81 -7.29
C GLN A 135 4.94 5.44 -6.49
N LEU A 136 3.76 5.49 -7.12
CA LEU A 136 2.49 5.11 -6.50
C LEU A 136 2.33 3.59 -6.30
N PHE A 137 2.85 2.80 -7.24
CA PHE A 137 2.70 1.35 -7.30
C PHE A 137 4.05 0.67 -7.59
N PRO A 138 5.02 0.70 -6.66
CA PRO A 138 6.38 0.22 -6.93
C PRO A 138 6.44 -1.28 -7.24
N ASN A 139 5.49 -2.06 -6.69
CA ASN A 139 5.40 -3.49 -6.93
C ASN A 139 4.52 -3.85 -8.13
N PHE A 140 3.99 -2.87 -8.89
CA PHE A 140 3.01 -3.14 -9.94
C PHE A 140 3.52 -4.14 -10.97
N VAL A 141 4.71 -3.92 -11.54
CA VAL A 141 5.25 -4.80 -12.58
C VAL A 141 5.46 -6.21 -12.04
N THR A 142 5.95 -6.33 -10.80
CA THR A 142 6.17 -7.62 -10.14
C THR A 142 4.86 -8.37 -9.88
N GLU A 143 3.87 -7.70 -9.27
CA GLU A 143 2.55 -8.29 -9.01
C GLU A 143 1.78 -8.60 -10.30
N PHE A 144 1.93 -7.75 -11.32
CA PHE A 144 1.35 -7.98 -12.64
C PHE A 144 1.97 -9.20 -13.31
N ASN A 145 3.31 -9.31 -13.29
CA ASN A 145 4.02 -10.47 -13.83
C ASN A 145 3.72 -11.78 -13.07
N ALA A 146 3.26 -11.69 -11.81
CA ALA A 146 2.82 -12.86 -11.05
C ALA A 146 1.49 -13.46 -11.56
N LEU A 147 0.80 -12.80 -12.50
CA LEU A 147 -0.43 -13.29 -13.14
C LEU A 147 -0.15 -14.18 -14.38
N PHE A 148 1.12 -14.44 -14.67
CA PHE A 148 1.57 -15.18 -15.85
C PHE A 148 2.51 -16.32 -15.46
N THR A 149 2.64 -17.30 -16.35
CA THR A 149 3.74 -18.27 -16.28
C THR A 149 5.06 -17.55 -16.54
N GLU A 150 6.18 -18.14 -16.14
CA GLU A 150 7.51 -17.52 -16.32
C GLU A 150 7.81 -17.15 -17.78
N ALA A 151 7.42 -18.01 -18.74
CA ALA A 151 7.57 -17.77 -20.16
C ALA A 151 6.70 -16.62 -20.70
N ASP A 152 5.58 -16.33 -20.02
CA ASP A 152 4.62 -15.30 -20.43
C ASP A 152 4.76 -13.97 -19.71
N ARG A 153 5.77 -13.81 -18.85
CA ARG A 153 6.05 -12.55 -18.17
C ARG A 153 6.41 -11.45 -19.16
N ILE A 154 6.12 -10.21 -18.77
CA ILE A 154 6.53 -9.02 -19.50
C ILE A 154 7.93 -8.63 -19.01
N HIS A 155 8.88 -8.61 -19.94
CA HIS A 155 10.23 -8.13 -19.71
C HIS A 155 10.39 -6.70 -20.24
N LEU A 156 10.92 -5.84 -19.39
CA LEU A 156 11.21 -4.44 -19.70
C LEU A 156 12.68 -4.30 -20.10
N ALA A 157 12.97 -3.38 -21.01
CA ALA A 157 14.35 -2.94 -21.25
C ALA A 157 14.90 -2.21 -20.01
N GLU A 158 16.23 -2.19 -19.81
CA GLU A 158 16.87 -1.67 -18.59
C GLU A 158 16.42 -0.26 -18.18
N THR A 159 16.12 0.61 -19.16
CA THR A 159 15.71 2.00 -18.92
C THR A 159 14.20 2.22 -18.98
N GLN A 160 13.42 1.18 -19.28
CA GLN A 160 11.98 1.30 -19.51
C GLN A 160 11.19 1.01 -18.24
N LEU A 161 10.55 2.04 -17.68
CA LEU A 161 9.67 1.89 -16.52
C LEU A 161 8.39 1.09 -16.83
N LEU A 162 7.76 1.37 -17.97
CA LEU A 162 6.55 0.69 -18.45
C LEU A 162 6.56 0.64 -19.98
N ASN A 163 6.13 -0.49 -20.54
CA ASN A 163 5.81 -0.63 -21.96
C ASN A 163 4.34 -0.30 -22.25
N THR A 164 3.93 -0.33 -23.51
CA THR A 164 2.56 0.00 -23.91
C THR A 164 1.50 -0.87 -23.24
N GLU A 165 1.74 -2.17 -23.11
CA GLU A 165 0.79 -3.09 -22.46
C GLU A 165 0.64 -2.76 -20.98
N LEU A 166 1.76 -2.59 -20.27
CA LEU A 166 1.76 -2.20 -18.87
C LEU A 166 1.11 -0.83 -18.66
N ARG A 167 1.27 0.13 -19.58
CA ARG A 167 0.58 1.42 -19.52
C ARG A 167 -0.94 1.27 -19.61
N ILE A 168 -1.45 0.39 -20.48
CA ILE A 168 -2.89 0.11 -20.57
C ILE A 168 -3.41 -0.41 -19.23
N PHE A 169 -2.74 -1.38 -18.61
CA PHE A 169 -3.18 -1.95 -17.34
C PHE A 169 -2.91 -1.05 -16.14
N ALA A 170 -1.90 -0.18 -16.20
CA ALA A 170 -1.67 0.88 -15.24
C ALA A 170 -2.81 1.91 -15.25
N LEU A 171 -3.32 2.29 -16.44
CA LEU A 171 -4.50 3.15 -16.56
C LEU A 171 -5.76 2.48 -15.99
N ILE A 172 -5.97 1.19 -16.28
CA ILE A 172 -7.06 0.39 -15.68
C ILE A 172 -6.93 0.36 -14.16
N ARG A 173 -5.72 0.20 -13.63
CA ARG A 173 -5.44 0.24 -12.20
C ARG A 173 -5.81 1.59 -11.57
N LEU A 174 -5.69 2.69 -12.31
CA LEU A 174 -6.14 4.03 -11.92
C LEU A 174 -7.62 4.28 -12.21
N ARG A 175 -8.42 3.24 -12.48
CA ARG A 175 -9.87 3.30 -12.80
C ARG A 175 -10.21 3.92 -14.15
N ILE A 176 -9.22 4.19 -15.00
CA ILE A 176 -9.43 4.56 -16.41
C ILE A 176 -9.63 3.26 -17.19
N THR A 177 -10.89 2.80 -17.22
CA THR A 177 -11.26 1.50 -17.80
C THR A 177 -11.86 1.60 -19.20
N ASP A 178 -12.36 2.80 -19.56
CA ASP A 178 -12.89 3.09 -20.89
C ASP A 178 -11.80 3.01 -21.96
N SER A 179 -12.02 2.16 -22.96
CA SER A 179 -11.04 1.92 -24.02
C SER A 179 -10.89 3.13 -24.95
N GLU A 180 -11.93 3.96 -25.11
CA GLU A 180 -11.80 5.22 -25.83
C GLU A 180 -10.91 6.21 -25.08
N GLN A 181 -11.11 6.34 -23.77
CA GLN A 181 -10.25 7.19 -22.93
C GLN A 181 -8.80 6.73 -22.96
N ILE A 182 -8.54 5.42 -22.82
CA ILE A 182 -7.20 4.84 -22.93
C ILE A 182 -6.60 5.11 -24.33
N SER A 183 -7.39 4.94 -25.39
CA SER A 183 -6.98 5.24 -26.78
C SER A 183 -6.56 6.70 -26.95
N ARG A 184 -7.34 7.65 -26.43
CA ARG A 184 -7.01 9.08 -26.48
C ARG A 184 -5.70 9.41 -25.74
N ILE A 185 -5.53 8.87 -24.53
CA ILE A 185 -4.34 9.07 -23.70
C ILE A 185 -3.09 8.50 -24.41
N LEU A 186 -3.17 7.25 -24.85
CA LEU A 186 -2.03 6.56 -25.44
C LEU A 186 -1.78 6.92 -26.91
N GLY A 187 -2.74 7.51 -27.61
CA GLY A 187 -2.60 7.92 -29.01
C GLY A 187 -2.61 6.76 -29.97
N TYR A 188 -3.16 5.63 -29.54
CA TYR A 188 -3.33 4.46 -30.36
C TYR A 188 -4.78 4.35 -30.83
N PRO A 189 -5.03 3.78 -32.01
CA PRO A 189 -6.38 3.41 -32.40
C PRO A 189 -7.04 2.52 -31.34
N ILE A 190 -8.35 2.64 -31.18
CA ILE A 190 -9.09 1.86 -30.17
C ILE A 190 -8.95 0.34 -30.39
N HIS A 191 -8.90 -0.11 -31.65
CA HIS A 191 -8.67 -1.52 -31.98
C HIS A 191 -7.32 -2.04 -31.46
N THR A 192 -6.29 -1.19 -31.45
CA THR A 192 -4.98 -1.54 -30.90
C THR A 192 -5.04 -1.72 -29.40
N VAL A 193 -5.80 -0.89 -28.69
CA VAL A 193 -6.04 -1.05 -27.24
C VAL A 193 -6.76 -2.37 -26.96
N TYR A 194 -7.81 -2.71 -27.72
CA TYR A 194 -8.49 -3.99 -27.60
C TYR A 194 -7.59 -5.19 -27.88
N ALA A 195 -6.75 -5.10 -28.92
CA ALA A 195 -5.79 -6.14 -29.26
C ALA A 195 -4.78 -6.37 -28.13
N TYR A 196 -4.20 -5.32 -27.56
CA TYR A 196 -3.29 -5.44 -26.41
C TYR A 196 -3.97 -6.02 -25.17
N LYS A 197 -5.20 -5.56 -24.83
CA LYS A 197 -5.96 -6.11 -23.70
C LYS A 197 -6.21 -7.60 -23.89
N THR A 198 -6.70 -8.00 -25.06
CA THR A 198 -7.02 -9.39 -25.38
C THR A 198 -5.76 -10.27 -25.36
N ARG A 199 -4.68 -9.80 -25.98
CA ARG A 199 -3.39 -10.52 -26.01
C ARG A 199 -2.87 -10.79 -24.61
N ILE A 200 -2.87 -9.77 -23.74
CA ILE A 200 -2.39 -9.93 -22.37
C ILE A 200 -3.30 -10.85 -21.56
N LYS A 201 -4.61 -10.68 -21.65
CA LYS A 201 -5.55 -11.53 -20.91
C LYS A 201 -5.40 -13.00 -21.28
N ASN A 202 -5.23 -13.30 -22.57
CA ASN A 202 -5.02 -14.67 -23.06
C ASN A 202 -3.70 -15.31 -22.63
N ARG A 203 -2.70 -14.53 -22.21
CA ARG A 203 -1.42 -15.04 -21.68
C ARG A 203 -1.49 -15.36 -20.19
N SER A 204 -2.48 -14.82 -19.48
CA SER A 204 -2.65 -15.09 -18.05
C SER A 204 -3.21 -16.49 -17.82
N PHE A 205 -2.83 -17.11 -16.71
CA PHE A 205 -3.48 -18.34 -16.23
C PHE A 205 -4.85 -18.10 -15.59
N LEU A 206 -5.27 -16.83 -15.43
CA LEU A 206 -6.55 -16.45 -14.85
C LEU A 206 -7.65 -16.32 -15.91
N PRO A 207 -8.91 -16.63 -15.55
CA PRO A 207 -10.06 -16.25 -16.36
C PRO A 207 -10.10 -14.73 -16.62
N ASN A 208 -10.64 -14.35 -17.78
CA ASN A 208 -10.66 -12.97 -18.26
C ASN A 208 -11.29 -11.97 -17.28
N GLU A 209 -12.35 -12.35 -16.59
CA GLU A 209 -13.06 -11.55 -15.61
C GLU A 209 -12.23 -11.40 -14.31
N ALA A 210 -11.57 -12.48 -13.89
CA ALA A 210 -10.72 -12.49 -12.70
C ALA A 210 -9.43 -11.70 -12.91
N PHE A 211 -8.90 -11.69 -14.14
CA PHE A 211 -7.68 -10.97 -14.48
C PHE A 211 -7.80 -9.46 -14.26
N GLU A 212 -8.84 -8.82 -14.81
CA GLU A 212 -9.01 -7.36 -14.67
C GLU A 212 -9.25 -6.96 -13.21
N ALA A 213 -10.03 -7.76 -12.46
CA ALA A 213 -10.23 -7.55 -11.03
C ALA A 213 -8.92 -7.64 -10.25
N ARG A 214 -8.06 -8.62 -10.57
CA ARG A 214 -6.76 -8.79 -9.90
C ARG A 214 -5.78 -7.68 -10.24
N ALA A 215 -5.71 -7.28 -11.51
CA ALA A 215 -4.88 -6.17 -11.97
C ALA A 215 -5.29 -4.85 -11.28
N LEU A 216 -6.59 -4.63 -11.08
CA LEU A 216 -7.14 -3.47 -10.37
C LEU A 216 -6.90 -3.51 -8.86
N ALA A 217 -6.74 -4.71 -8.27
CA ALA A 217 -6.52 -4.91 -6.84
C ALA A 217 -5.04 -4.87 -6.42
N ILE A 218 -4.09 -4.74 -7.36
CA ILE A 218 -2.65 -4.57 -7.05
C ILE A 218 -2.48 -3.41 -6.07
N GLN A 219 -1.78 -3.61 -4.96
CA GLN A 219 -1.80 -2.61 -3.89
C GLN A 219 -0.93 -1.38 -4.25
N ALA A 220 -1.43 -0.20 -3.87
CA ALA A 220 -0.56 0.97 -3.74
C ALA A 220 0.31 0.81 -2.49
N ASN A 221 1.29 1.68 -2.32
CA ASN A 221 1.97 1.81 -1.01
C ASN A 221 0.99 2.03 0.14
#